data_AF-A0A0G4NYA1-F1
#
_entry.id   AF-A0A0G4NYA1-F1
#
_cell.length_a   1.000
_cell.length_b   1.000
_cell.length_c   1.000
_cell.angle_alpha   90.00
_cell.angle_beta   90.00
_cell.angle_gamma   90.00
#
_symmetry.space_group_name_H-M   'P 1'
#
loop_
_entity.id
_entity.type
_entity.pdbx_description
1 polymer ?
#
loop_
_entity_poly.entity_id
_entity_poly.type
_entity_poly.pdbx_seq_one_letter_code
_entity_poly.pdbx_strand_id
1 'polypeptide(L)'
;MYMYYMVGTKHQSPFWRRPRKSLIFKDKRYFEYGRGLRIPSDTFGSIIFLEYLLRGFRQRAEQLEIDLKASEKSNEEDASTHREYEEYLERNEEMILEITRGLHNAETQLPQRPLKNIYDRIRQNPAWYLRKELTNDCVGRGGCCSRSCGCCEKRCLTSKERSTGNCTELCYCCGVNRSYSISGAEWEIVMTKLGHKLQSKNPSYLLAMTEAYFSKPGIFGLGKMSMVRSFAWYWKKGSLWQWKRVSK
;
A
#
# COMPACT_ATOMS: atom_id res chain seq x y z
N MET A 1 -8.80 -40.18 -0.82
CA MET A 1 -7.69 -40.09 -1.79
C MET A 1 -7.48 -38.61 -2.09
N TYR A 2 -6.63 -37.93 -1.34
CA TYR A 2 -6.33 -36.51 -1.51
C TYR A 2 -5.18 -36.36 -2.51
N MET A 3 -5.47 -35.86 -3.70
CA MET A 3 -4.46 -35.55 -4.71
C MET A 3 -3.74 -34.24 -4.34
N TYR A 4 -2.46 -34.37 -3.99
CA TYR A 4 -1.51 -33.26 -3.99
C TYR A 4 -1.34 -32.77 -5.43
N TYR A 5 -1.80 -31.56 -5.74
CA TYR A 5 -1.39 -30.85 -6.95
C TYR A 5 -0.05 -30.18 -6.68
N MET A 6 1.04 -30.89 -7.00
CA MET A 6 2.35 -30.27 -7.21
C MET A 6 2.34 -29.63 -8.60
N VAL A 7 1.98 -28.34 -8.66
CA VAL A 7 2.18 -27.55 -9.87
C VAL A 7 3.59 -26.97 -9.82
N GLY A 8 4.55 -27.75 -10.32
CA GLY A 8 5.88 -27.27 -10.64
C GLY A 8 5.82 -26.32 -11.84
N THR A 9 5.65 -25.03 -11.59
CA THR A 9 6.04 -24.01 -12.57
C THR A 9 7.45 -23.58 -12.27
N LYS A 10 8.39 -23.88 -13.18
CA LYS A 10 9.74 -23.32 -13.20
C LYS A 10 9.65 -21.80 -13.02
N HIS A 11 9.97 -21.32 -11.81
CA HIS A 11 10.01 -19.89 -11.52
C HIS A 11 11.21 -19.29 -12.27
N GLN A 12 10.95 -18.75 -13.46
CA GLN A 12 11.93 -17.90 -14.13
C GLN A 12 12.23 -16.72 -13.21
N SER A 13 13.46 -16.69 -12.71
CA SER A 13 14.03 -15.61 -11.90
C SER A 13 13.73 -14.26 -12.54
N PRO A 14 12.84 -13.44 -11.95
CA PRO A 14 12.61 -12.11 -12.44
C PRO A 14 13.70 -11.22 -11.85
N PHE A 15 14.54 -10.72 -12.73
CA PHE A 15 15.61 -9.78 -12.46
C PHE A 15 15.03 -8.49 -11.84
N TRP A 16 14.95 -8.41 -10.51
CA TRP A 16 14.52 -7.21 -9.79
C TRP A 16 15.61 -6.15 -9.89
N ARG A 17 15.48 -5.23 -10.84
CA ARG A 17 16.32 -4.03 -10.85
C ARG A 17 15.97 -3.20 -9.61
N ARG A 18 16.98 -2.66 -8.92
CA ARG A 18 16.79 -1.59 -7.92
C ARG A 18 15.74 -0.61 -8.43
N PRO A 19 14.79 -0.15 -7.57
CA PRO A 19 13.82 0.83 -7.98
C PRO A 19 14.54 1.96 -8.70
N ARG A 20 14.24 2.16 -9.99
CA ARG A 20 14.87 3.23 -10.75
C ARG A 20 14.67 4.53 -9.94
N LYS A 21 15.72 5.37 -9.87
CA LYS A 21 15.68 6.73 -9.30
C LYS A 21 14.53 7.62 -9.85
N SER A 22 13.74 7.13 -10.81
CA SER A 22 12.58 7.75 -11.44
C SER A 22 11.27 7.67 -10.64
N LEU A 23 11.22 7.04 -9.45
CA LEU A 23 10.04 7.07 -8.58
C LEU A 23 9.97 8.34 -7.70
N ILE A 24 10.71 9.38 -8.05
CA ILE A 24 10.52 10.72 -7.50
C ILE A 24 9.18 11.23 -8.05
N PHE A 25 8.17 11.27 -7.18
CA PHE A 25 6.90 11.92 -7.46
C PHE A 25 7.18 13.40 -7.78
N LYS A 26 6.97 13.82 -9.02
CA LYS A 26 7.06 15.22 -9.44
C LYS A 26 5.67 15.71 -9.76
N ASP A 27 4.96 16.11 -8.72
CA ASP A 27 3.59 16.62 -8.84
C ASP A 27 3.55 18.07 -8.37
N LYS A 28 3.06 18.97 -9.21
CA LYS A 28 2.96 20.41 -8.91
C LYS A 28 1.70 20.76 -8.11
N ARG A 29 0.90 19.76 -7.74
CA ARG A 29 -0.32 19.95 -6.95
C ARG A 29 0.04 20.13 -5.47
N TYR A 30 -0.82 20.87 -4.79
CA TYR A 30 -0.75 21.07 -3.35
C TYR A 30 -2.08 20.72 -2.73
N PHE A 31 -2.05 20.13 -1.54
CA PHE A 31 -3.22 20.01 -0.69
C PHE A 31 -3.19 21.10 0.36
N GLU A 32 -4.36 21.70 0.60
CA GLU A 32 -4.58 22.54 1.76
C GLU A 32 -4.98 21.65 2.94
N TYR A 33 -4.16 21.68 3.98
CA TYR A 33 -4.34 20.88 5.17
C TYR A 33 -4.61 21.78 6.38
N GLY A 34 -5.89 22.02 6.69
CA GLY A 34 -6.29 22.92 7.78
C GLY A 34 -6.15 24.39 7.36
N ARG A 35 -5.84 25.28 8.31
CA ARG A 35 -5.74 26.72 8.02
C ARG A 35 -4.34 27.08 7.48
N GLY A 36 -4.24 27.22 6.15
CA GLY A 36 -3.09 27.84 5.48
C GLY A 36 -1.88 26.94 5.24
N LEU A 37 -1.90 25.67 5.66
CA LEU A 37 -0.80 24.75 5.39
C LEU A 37 -0.96 24.14 3.98
N ARG A 38 -0.06 24.50 3.07
CA ARG A 38 -0.01 23.95 1.71
C ARG A 38 1.09 22.90 1.64
N ILE A 39 0.70 21.66 1.36
CA ILE A 39 1.61 20.52 1.31
C ILE A 39 1.67 20.00 -0.12
N PRO A 40 2.87 19.85 -0.71
CA PRO A 40 3.04 19.18 -1.99
C PRO A 40 2.39 17.78 -2.00
N SER A 41 1.66 17.44 -3.06
CA SER A 41 0.98 16.15 -3.17
C SER A 41 1.94 14.96 -3.22
N ASP A 42 3.16 15.17 -3.71
CA ASP A 42 4.24 14.19 -3.74
C ASP A 42 4.69 13.76 -2.33
N THR A 43 4.57 14.63 -1.33
CA THR A 43 4.89 14.33 0.07
C THR A 43 3.96 13.23 0.58
N PHE A 44 2.65 13.35 0.35
CA PHE A 44 1.68 12.31 0.70
C PHE A 44 1.88 11.06 -0.13
N GLY A 45 2.01 11.23 -1.46
CA GLY A 45 2.18 10.12 -2.39
C GLY A 45 3.39 9.25 -2.05
N SER A 46 4.52 9.86 -1.72
CA SER A 46 5.76 9.16 -1.35
C SER A 46 5.58 8.31 -0.10
N ILE A 47 5.00 8.87 0.96
CA ILE A 47 4.76 8.13 2.21
C ILE A 47 3.80 6.98 1.96
N ILE A 48 2.65 7.23 1.33
CA ILE A 48 1.64 6.20 1.03
C ILE A 48 2.25 5.05 0.21
N PHE A 49 3.04 5.40 -0.82
CA PHE A 49 3.70 4.46 -1.70
C PHE A 49 4.74 3.60 -0.99
N LEU A 50 5.63 4.23 -0.22
CA LEU A 50 6.68 3.54 0.54
C LEU A 50 6.10 2.66 1.64
N GLU A 51 5.03 3.09 2.30
CA GLU A 51 4.32 2.25 3.26
C GLU A 51 3.67 1.06 2.58
N TYR A 52 2.99 1.25 1.45
CA TYR A 52 2.41 0.14 0.69
C TYR A 52 3.49 -0.87 0.28
N LEU A 53 4.65 -0.38 -0.19
CA LEU A 53 5.82 -1.21 -0.49
C LEU A 53 6.29 -2.00 0.73
N LEU A 54 6.52 -1.33 1.85
CA LEU A 54 7.01 -1.94 3.07
C LEU A 54 6.10 -3.10 3.51
N ARG A 55 4.78 -2.86 3.48
CA ARG A 55 3.79 -3.89 3.78
C ARG A 55 3.85 -5.06 2.81
N GLY A 56 3.98 -4.79 1.51
CA GLY A 56 4.03 -5.83 0.50
C GLY A 56 5.25 -6.73 0.64
N PHE A 57 6.43 -6.14 0.80
CA PHE A 57 7.67 -6.90 1.00
C PHE A 57 7.63 -7.69 2.32
N ARG A 58 7.13 -7.11 3.42
CA ARG A 58 6.99 -7.85 4.69
C ARG A 58 6.02 -9.02 4.58
N GLN A 59 4.87 -8.83 3.94
CA GLN A 59 3.89 -9.91 3.69
C GLN A 59 4.46 -11.03 2.81
N ARG A 60 5.42 -10.70 1.93
CA ARG A 60 6.15 -11.69 1.14
C ARG A 60 7.24 -12.39 1.96
N ALA A 61 7.93 -11.69 2.85
CA ALA A 61 8.93 -12.29 3.76
C ALA A 61 8.26 -13.36 4.63
N GLU A 62 7.12 -13.03 5.24
CA GLU A 62 6.29 -13.95 6.02
C GLU A 62 5.98 -15.23 5.24
N GLN A 63 5.73 -15.11 3.93
CA GLN A 63 5.44 -16.25 3.09
C GLN A 63 6.68 -17.09 2.79
N LEU A 64 7.78 -16.45 2.42
CA LEU A 64 9.05 -17.13 2.15
C LEU A 64 9.55 -17.90 3.38
N GLU A 65 9.38 -17.35 4.58
CA GLU A 65 9.69 -18.05 5.84
C GLU A 65 8.82 -19.29 6.06
N ILE A 66 7.54 -19.26 5.67
CA ILE A 66 6.65 -20.43 5.75
C ILE A 66 7.11 -21.48 4.74
N ASP A 67 7.43 -21.06 3.52
CA ASP A 67 7.87 -21.96 2.44
C ASP A 67 9.24 -22.61 2.77
N LEU A 68 10.17 -21.86 3.36
CA LEU A 68 11.45 -22.38 3.87
C LEU A 68 11.25 -23.44 4.94
N LYS A 69 10.41 -23.16 5.95
CA LYS A 69 10.10 -24.14 7.01
C LYS A 69 9.37 -25.37 6.48
N ALA A 70 8.67 -25.25 5.36
CA ALA A 70 8.02 -26.38 4.70
C ALA A 70 9.04 -27.23 3.92
N SER A 71 9.99 -26.61 3.22
CA SER A 71 11.03 -27.31 2.47
C SER A 71 12.07 -28.00 3.35
N GLU A 72 12.37 -27.47 4.54
CA GLU A 72 13.22 -28.17 5.53
C GLU A 72 12.65 -29.52 5.98
N LYS A 73 11.33 -29.71 5.83
CA LYS A 73 10.63 -30.94 6.25
C LYS A 73 10.49 -31.97 5.13
N SER A 74 10.79 -31.61 3.88
CA SER A 74 10.84 -32.54 2.74
C SER A 74 12.28 -33.07 2.52
N ASN A 75 12.44 -34.30 2.02
CA ASN A 75 13.75 -34.94 1.79
C ASN A 75 14.55 -34.27 0.65
N GLU A 76 15.87 -34.57 0.60
CA GLU A 76 16.99 -33.98 -0.16
C GLU A 76 16.79 -33.50 -1.63
N GLU A 77 15.73 -33.90 -2.34
CA GLU A 77 15.43 -33.43 -3.71
C GLU A 77 15.07 -31.92 -3.77
N ASP A 78 14.80 -31.30 -2.61
CA ASP A 78 14.40 -29.90 -2.45
C ASP A 78 15.56 -28.93 -2.12
N ALA A 79 16.82 -29.37 -2.05
CA ALA A 79 17.95 -28.50 -1.66
C ALA A 79 18.13 -27.27 -2.58
N SER A 80 17.83 -27.41 -3.88
CA SER A 80 17.85 -26.30 -4.84
C SER A 80 16.73 -25.30 -4.55
N THR A 81 15.53 -25.78 -4.25
CA THR A 81 14.35 -24.96 -3.95
C THR A 81 14.48 -24.25 -2.60
N HIS A 82 15.07 -24.92 -1.60
CA HIS A 82 15.39 -24.31 -0.32
C HIS A 82 16.36 -23.14 -0.49
N ARG A 83 17.48 -23.34 -1.21
CA ARG A 83 18.43 -22.27 -1.51
C ARG A 83 17.78 -21.10 -2.25
N GLU A 84 16.90 -21.37 -3.22
CA GLU A 84 16.17 -20.32 -3.93
C GLU A 84 15.32 -19.46 -2.98
N TYR A 85 14.62 -20.08 -2.03
CA TYR A 85 13.83 -19.34 -1.05
C TYR A 85 14.71 -18.51 -0.10
N GLU A 86 15.87 -19.02 0.33
CA GLU A 86 16.83 -18.26 1.14
C GLU A 86 17.31 -17.01 0.38
N GLU A 87 17.73 -17.17 -0.87
CA GLU A 87 18.15 -16.05 -1.73
C GLU A 87 17.01 -15.03 -1.98
N TYR A 88 15.76 -15.50 -2.08
CA TYR A 88 14.62 -14.61 -2.19
C TYR A 88 14.32 -13.87 -0.89
N LEU A 89 14.45 -14.54 0.25
CA LEU A 89 14.22 -13.94 1.56
C LEU A 89 15.26 -12.86 1.84
N GLU A 90 16.55 -13.15 1.65
CA GLU A 90 17.65 -12.18 1.84
C GLU A 90 17.43 -10.91 0.99
N ARG A 91 17.17 -11.06 -0.31
CA ARG A 91 16.86 -9.92 -1.19
C ARG A 91 15.63 -9.14 -0.75
N ASN A 92 14.61 -9.84 -0.24
CA ASN A 92 13.39 -9.23 0.23
C ASN A 92 13.63 -8.42 1.52
N GLU A 93 14.51 -8.89 2.40
CA GLU A 93 14.97 -8.17 3.60
C GLU A 93 15.81 -6.93 3.27
N GLU A 94 16.71 -7.03 2.29
CA GLU A 94 17.47 -5.87 1.78
C GLU A 94 16.52 -4.77 1.29
N MET A 95 15.49 -5.16 0.51
CA MET A 95 14.48 -4.24 0.01
C MET A 95 13.67 -3.61 1.15
N ILE A 96 13.28 -4.39 2.17
CA ILE A 96 12.61 -3.88 3.36
C ILE A 96 13.45 -2.79 4.03
N LEU A 97 14.76 -3.00 4.16
CA LEU A 97 15.67 -2.02 4.75
C LEU A 97 15.76 -0.74 3.92
N GLU A 98 15.91 -0.87 2.59
CA GLU A 98 15.92 0.28 1.68
C GLU A 98 14.62 1.09 1.76
N ILE A 99 13.48 0.41 1.69
CA ILE A 99 12.15 1.04 1.78
C ILE A 99 11.95 1.70 3.15
N THR A 100 12.41 1.07 4.23
CA THR A 100 12.32 1.63 5.59
C THR A 100 13.10 2.93 5.70
N ARG A 101 14.32 2.99 5.14
CA ARG A 101 15.12 4.23 5.08
C ARG A 101 14.44 5.29 4.24
N GLY A 102 13.90 4.90 3.07
CA GLY A 102 13.12 5.80 2.21
C GLY A 102 11.91 6.38 2.93
N LEU A 103 11.16 5.54 3.65
CA LEU A 103 9.99 5.95 4.43
C LEU A 103 10.39 6.92 5.54
N HIS A 104 11.46 6.61 6.29
CA HIS A 104 11.98 7.53 7.31
C HIS A 104 12.33 8.90 6.70
N ASN A 105 13.03 8.93 5.57
CA ASN A 105 13.38 10.17 4.88
C ASN A 105 12.16 10.94 4.36
N ALA A 106 11.09 10.25 3.98
CA ALA A 106 9.84 10.90 3.59
C ALA A 106 9.10 11.46 4.82
N GLU A 107 9.12 10.73 5.95
CA GLU A 107 8.53 11.16 7.22
C GLU A 107 9.23 12.41 7.80
N THR A 108 10.55 12.55 7.65
CA THR A 108 11.28 13.72 8.14
C THR A 108 10.96 15.00 7.36
N GLN A 109 10.44 14.87 6.13
CA GLN A 109 10.02 15.99 5.30
C GLN A 109 8.60 16.49 5.64
N LEU A 110 7.85 15.77 6.48
CA LEU A 110 6.56 16.23 6.95
C LEU A 110 6.73 17.47 7.84
N PRO A 111 5.93 18.53 7.63
CA PRO A 111 5.91 19.65 8.56
C PRO A 111 5.54 19.19 9.97
N GLN A 112 6.39 19.54 10.93
CA GLN A 112 6.32 19.04 12.32
C GLN A 112 4.95 19.29 12.96
N ARG A 113 4.28 20.38 12.62
CA ARG A 113 2.93 20.68 13.11
C ARG A 113 2.08 21.37 12.03
N PRO A 114 0.77 21.09 11.98
CA PRO A 114 0.03 20.01 12.65
C PRO A 114 0.24 18.61 12.04
N LEU A 115 0.82 18.50 10.84
CA LEU A 115 0.72 17.28 10.03
C LEU A 115 1.45 16.07 10.62
N LYS A 116 2.74 16.22 10.99
CA LYS A 116 3.53 15.11 11.56
C LYS A 116 2.91 14.57 12.86
N ASN A 117 2.44 15.46 13.73
CA ASN A 117 1.76 15.07 14.98
C ASN A 117 0.52 14.20 14.73
N ILE A 118 -0.29 14.54 13.71
CA ILE A 118 -1.49 13.77 13.40
C ILE A 118 -1.10 12.42 12.82
N TYR A 119 -0.14 12.40 11.89
CA TYR A 119 0.41 11.16 11.34
C TYR A 119 0.92 10.24 12.46
N ASP A 120 1.78 10.74 13.35
CA ASP A 120 2.33 9.94 14.46
C ASP A 120 1.25 9.42 15.40
N ARG A 121 0.26 10.25 15.74
CA ARG A 121 -0.88 9.83 16.58
C ARG A 121 -1.69 8.71 15.93
N ILE A 122 -1.93 8.81 14.62
CA ILE A 122 -2.61 7.73 13.88
C ILE A 122 -1.77 6.46 13.99
N ARG A 123 -0.45 6.56 13.76
CA ARG A 123 0.46 5.41 13.76
C ARG A 123 0.70 4.77 15.13
N GLN A 124 0.42 5.48 16.22
CA GLN A 124 0.42 4.90 17.57
C GLN A 124 -0.72 3.89 17.79
N ASN A 125 -1.80 3.97 17.02
CA ASN A 125 -2.88 3.00 17.11
C ASN A 125 -2.50 1.71 16.36
N PRO A 126 -2.40 0.54 17.02
CA PRO A 126 -2.08 -0.72 16.34
C PRO A 126 -3.12 -1.14 15.30
N ALA A 127 -4.35 -0.61 15.38
CA ALA A 127 -5.43 -0.83 14.43
C ALA A 127 -5.57 0.32 13.40
N TRP A 128 -4.59 1.22 13.27
CA TRP A 128 -4.66 2.38 12.37
C TRP A 128 -4.98 2.01 10.91
N TYR A 129 -4.56 0.83 10.48
CA TYR A 129 -4.78 0.35 9.13
C TYR A 129 -6.20 -0.18 8.90
N LEU A 130 -6.96 -0.48 9.96
CA LEU A 130 -8.37 -0.89 9.85
C LEU A 130 -9.32 0.28 9.60
N ARG A 131 -8.79 1.49 9.39
CA ARG A 131 -9.58 2.64 8.98
C ARG A 131 -10.38 2.35 7.71
N LYS A 132 -11.54 3.00 7.62
CA LYS A 132 -12.53 2.79 6.56
C LYS A 132 -11.91 2.92 5.17
N GLU A 133 -11.04 3.89 4.96
CA GLU A 133 -10.44 4.16 3.65
C GLU A 133 -9.54 3.01 3.17
N LEU A 134 -8.72 2.43 4.04
CA LEU A 134 -7.82 1.32 3.71
C LEU A 134 -8.57 0.00 3.61
N THR A 135 -9.59 -0.20 4.45
CA THR A 135 -10.50 -1.32 4.35
C THR A 135 -11.26 -1.27 3.01
N ASN A 136 -11.77 -0.11 2.62
CA ASN A 136 -12.46 0.07 1.34
C ASN A 136 -11.52 -0.11 0.14
N ASP A 137 -10.27 0.35 0.21
CA ASP A 137 -9.27 0.09 -0.82
C ASP A 137 -8.99 -1.41 -0.95
N CYS A 138 -8.81 -2.11 0.18
CA CYS A 138 -8.67 -3.55 0.23
C CYS A 138 -9.87 -4.29 -0.35
N VAL A 139 -11.10 -3.88 -0.03
CA VAL A 139 -12.33 -4.45 -0.61
C VAL A 139 -12.40 -4.17 -2.12
N GLY A 140 -12.17 -2.94 -2.54
CA GLY A 140 -12.30 -2.49 -3.93
C GLY A 140 -11.31 -3.15 -4.89
N ARG A 141 -10.17 -3.64 -4.39
CA ARG A 141 -9.20 -4.43 -5.17
C ARG A 141 -9.39 -5.95 -5.03
N GLY A 142 -10.45 -6.41 -4.38
CA GLY A 142 -10.73 -7.84 -4.17
C GLY A 142 -9.79 -8.52 -3.16
N GLY A 143 -9.23 -7.76 -2.21
CA GLY A 143 -8.35 -8.28 -1.15
C GLY A 143 -9.09 -9.04 -0.04
N CYS A 144 -8.36 -9.47 0.99
CA CYS A 144 -8.90 -10.25 2.13
C CYS A 144 -10.18 -9.66 2.74
N CYS A 145 -10.30 -8.33 2.82
CA CYS A 145 -11.46 -7.67 3.43
C CYS A 145 -12.76 -7.90 2.64
N SER A 146 -12.69 -8.14 1.33
CA SER A 146 -13.88 -8.49 0.52
C SER A 146 -14.37 -9.92 0.78
N ARG A 147 -13.50 -10.80 1.31
CA ARG A 147 -13.77 -12.23 1.51
C ARG A 147 -14.08 -12.58 2.95
N SER A 148 -14.00 -11.61 3.87
CA SER A 148 -14.20 -11.82 5.30
C SER A 148 -13.34 -12.94 5.91
N CYS A 149 -12.14 -13.21 5.36
CA CYS A 149 -11.27 -14.27 5.88
C CYS A 149 -10.56 -13.90 7.21
N GLY A 150 -10.78 -12.68 7.72
CA GLY A 150 -10.19 -12.20 8.98
C GLY A 150 -8.67 -11.95 8.93
N CYS A 151 -8.00 -12.19 7.79
CA CYS A 151 -6.55 -12.10 7.67
C CYS A 151 -6.01 -10.71 8.06
N CYS A 152 -6.71 -9.64 7.64
CA CYS A 152 -6.27 -8.27 7.92
C CYS A 152 -6.47 -7.90 9.39
N GLU A 153 -7.58 -8.30 10.00
CA GLU A 153 -7.87 -7.99 11.40
C GLU A 153 -6.92 -8.73 12.34
N LYS A 154 -6.63 -10.01 12.07
CA LYS A 154 -5.73 -10.81 12.91
C LYS A 154 -4.29 -10.28 12.92
N ARG A 155 -3.86 -9.54 11.89
CA ARG A 155 -2.50 -8.99 11.80
C ARG A 155 -2.17 -8.01 12.93
N CYS A 156 -3.16 -7.32 13.54
CA CYS A 156 -2.90 -6.40 14.66
C CYS A 156 -2.52 -7.15 15.94
N LEU A 157 -2.88 -8.43 16.01
CA LEU A 157 -2.62 -9.28 17.16
C LEU A 157 -1.24 -9.94 17.07
N THR A 158 -0.75 -10.16 15.85
CA THR A 158 0.45 -10.97 15.59
C THR A 158 1.71 -10.14 15.33
N SER A 159 1.58 -8.87 14.92
CA SER A 159 2.73 -8.00 14.67
C SER A 159 2.51 -6.60 15.23
N LYS A 160 3.51 -6.10 15.95
CA LYS A 160 3.61 -4.69 16.38
C LYS A 160 4.49 -3.87 15.44
N GLU A 161 4.91 -4.45 14.33
CA GLU A 161 5.80 -3.77 13.39
C GLU A 161 5.06 -2.63 12.67
N ARG A 162 5.83 -1.61 12.26
CA ARG A 162 5.33 -0.51 11.42
C ARG A 162 4.68 -1.01 10.12
N SER A 163 5.09 -2.16 9.63
CA SER A 163 4.56 -2.83 8.43
C SER A 163 3.18 -3.49 8.60
N THR A 164 2.58 -3.42 9.79
CA THR A 164 1.26 -4.02 10.02
C THR A 164 0.20 -3.23 9.26
N GLY A 165 -0.53 -3.90 8.36
CA GLY A 165 -1.58 -3.27 7.57
C GLY A 165 -2.51 -4.24 6.86
N ASN A 166 -3.49 -3.71 6.11
CA ASN A 166 -4.27 -4.53 5.19
C ASN A 166 -3.34 -5.27 4.22
N CYS A 167 -3.83 -6.39 3.72
CA CYS A 167 -3.15 -7.10 2.65
C CYS A 167 -2.82 -6.14 1.50
N THR A 168 -1.68 -6.35 0.88
CA THR A 168 -1.31 -5.79 -0.42
C THR A 168 -1.59 -6.84 -1.50
N GLU A 169 -1.19 -6.59 -2.74
CA GLU A 169 -1.22 -7.62 -3.78
C GLU A 169 -0.31 -8.81 -3.43
N LEU A 170 0.79 -8.61 -2.68
CA LEU A 170 1.77 -9.65 -2.28
C LEU A 170 1.36 -10.49 -1.07
N CYS A 171 0.19 -10.25 -0.49
CA CYS A 171 -0.28 -11.06 0.63
C CYS A 171 -0.48 -12.52 0.20
N TYR A 172 0.09 -13.47 0.93
CA TYR A 172 -0.08 -14.90 0.68
C TYR A 172 -1.55 -15.33 0.58
N CYS A 173 -2.40 -14.91 1.53
CA CYS A 173 -3.83 -15.23 1.48
C CYS A 173 -4.49 -14.70 0.19
N CYS A 174 -4.01 -13.59 -0.36
CA CYS A 174 -4.47 -13.11 -1.66
C CYS A 174 -3.89 -13.93 -2.82
N GLY A 175 -2.62 -14.35 -2.75
CA GLY A 175 -1.99 -15.23 -3.73
C GLY A 175 -2.66 -16.60 -3.83
N VAL A 176 -2.88 -17.29 -2.70
CA VAL A 176 -3.58 -18.58 -2.64
C VAL A 176 -4.96 -18.50 -3.32
N ASN A 177 -5.72 -17.44 -3.03
CA ASN A 177 -7.03 -17.24 -3.62
C ASN A 177 -6.98 -16.94 -5.12
N ARG A 178 -5.89 -16.36 -5.62
CA ARG A 178 -5.68 -16.16 -7.07
C ARG A 178 -5.18 -17.42 -7.76
N SER A 179 -4.81 -18.45 -6.99
CA SER A 179 -4.18 -19.68 -7.47
C SER A 179 -2.80 -19.47 -8.10
N TYR A 180 -2.17 -18.32 -7.89
CA TYR A 180 -0.77 -18.08 -8.29
C TYR A 180 -0.10 -17.02 -7.40
N SER A 181 1.21 -17.14 -7.24
CA SER A 181 2.04 -16.16 -6.55
C SER A 181 2.47 -15.06 -7.51
N ILE A 182 2.49 -13.81 -7.03
CA ILE A 182 2.95 -12.66 -7.83
C ILE A 182 4.46 -12.75 -7.97
N SER A 183 4.90 -12.87 -9.21
CA SER A 183 6.31 -12.77 -9.57
C SER A 183 6.82 -11.33 -9.42
N GLY A 184 8.14 -11.22 -9.34
CA GLY A 184 8.90 -10.32 -10.19
C GLY A 184 8.27 -9.12 -10.87
N ALA A 185 8.23 -9.27 -12.19
CA ALA A 185 7.70 -8.31 -13.12
C ALA A 185 6.25 -7.93 -12.79
N GLU A 186 5.45 -8.86 -12.26
CA GLU A 186 4.07 -8.57 -11.87
C GLU A 186 3.98 -7.57 -10.72
N TRP A 187 4.89 -7.63 -9.75
CA TRP A 187 4.93 -6.61 -8.70
C TRP A 187 5.37 -5.26 -9.24
N GLU A 188 6.32 -5.22 -10.18
CA GLU A 188 6.68 -3.96 -10.83
C GLU A 188 5.45 -3.32 -11.49
N ILE A 189 4.61 -4.13 -12.15
CA ILE A 189 3.32 -3.69 -12.70
C ILE A 189 2.39 -3.18 -11.59
N VAL A 190 2.28 -3.87 -10.46
CA VAL A 190 1.47 -3.42 -9.31
C VAL A 190 1.97 -2.07 -8.80
N MET A 191 3.29 -1.88 -8.68
CA MET A 191 3.89 -0.65 -8.20
C MET A 191 3.69 0.49 -9.17
N THR A 192 3.87 0.27 -10.47
CA THR A 192 3.56 1.26 -11.51
C THR A 192 2.10 1.67 -11.45
N LYS A 193 1.17 0.70 -11.32
CA LYS A 193 -0.27 0.98 -11.19
C LYS A 193 -0.58 1.82 -9.96
N LEU A 194 0.01 1.51 -8.80
CA LEU A 194 -0.16 2.31 -7.59
C LEU A 194 0.38 3.73 -7.78
N GLY A 195 1.60 3.86 -8.31
CA GLY A 195 2.20 5.16 -8.62
C GLY A 195 1.30 5.99 -9.54
N HIS A 196 0.75 5.39 -10.60
CA HIS A 196 -0.19 6.04 -11.50
C HIS A 196 -1.49 6.46 -10.80
N LYS A 197 -2.04 5.64 -9.90
CA LYS A 197 -3.24 6.01 -9.12
C LYS A 197 -2.98 7.21 -8.21
N LEU A 198 -1.82 7.26 -7.54
CA LEU A 198 -1.43 8.38 -6.68
C LEU A 198 -1.14 9.66 -7.49
N GLN A 199 -0.57 9.53 -8.70
CA GLN A 199 -0.25 10.65 -9.59
C GLN A 199 -1.40 11.02 -10.54
N SER A 200 -2.53 10.31 -10.49
CA SER A 200 -3.65 10.52 -11.40
C SER A 200 -4.12 11.98 -11.37
N LYS A 201 -4.46 12.53 -12.54
CA LYS A 201 -5.09 13.86 -12.66
C LYS A 201 -6.35 13.96 -11.81
N ASN A 202 -7.09 12.86 -11.67
CA ASN A 202 -8.17 12.74 -10.70
C ASN A 202 -7.57 12.40 -9.32
N PRO A 203 -7.62 13.32 -8.36
CA PRO A 203 -6.99 13.16 -7.06
C PRO A 203 -7.80 12.28 -6.09
N SER A 204 -8.97 11.76 -6.47
CA SER A 204 -9.85 11.04 -5.53
C SER A 204 -9.16 9.89 -4.81
N TYR A 205 -8.29 9.14 -5.50
CA TYR A 205 -7.53 8.06 -4.88
C TYR A 205 -6.51 8.59 -3.86
N LEU A 206 -5.71 9.59 -4.27
CA LEU A 206 -4.73 10.21 -3.38
C LEU A 206 -5.41 10.85 -2.16
N LEU A 207 -6.55 11.54 -2.36
CA LEU A 207 -7.35 12.10 -1.27
C LEU A 207 -7.81 11.03 -0.28
N ALA A 208 -8.40 9.93 -0.76
CA ALA A 208 -8.86 8.84 0.10
C ALA A 208 -7.70 8.22 0.90
N MET A 209 -6.54 8.03 0.26
CA MET A 209 -5.36 7.51 0.95
C MET A 209 -4.78 8.54 1.93
N THR A 210 -4.70 9.82 1.56
CA THR A 210 -4.26 10.88 2.49
C THR A 210 -5.18 10.97 3.70
N GLU A 211 -6.49 10.84 3.53
CA GLU A 211 -7.46 10.78 4.62
C GLU A 211 -7.18 9.61 5.57
N ALA A 212 -6.77 8.46 5.04
CA ALA A 212 -6.43 7.29 5.84
C ALA A 212 -5.17 7.49 6.69
N TYR A 213 -4.11 8.04 6.09
CA TYR A 213 -2.79 8.14 6.72
C TYR A 213 -2.63 9.39 7.58
N PHE A 214 -3.32 10.48 7.23
CA PHE A 214 -3.11 11.79 7.85
C PHE A 214 -4.38 12.33 8.50
N SER A 215 -5.55 11.67 8.39
CA SER A 215 -6.86 12.20 8.80
C SER A 215 -7.23 13.53 8.10
N LYS A 216 -8.52 13.83 8.02
CA LYS A 216 -8.92 15.21 7.67
C LYS A 216 -8.53 16.15 8.80
N PRO A 217 -7.94 17.32 8.50
CA PRO A 217 -8.09 18.45 9.40
C PRO A 217 -9.59 18.75 9.48
N GLY A 218 -10.18 18.70 10.67
CA GLY A 218 -11.58 19.11 10.85
C GLY A 218 -12.48 18.22 11.71
N ILE A 219 -12.05 17.07 12.25
CA ILE A 219 -12.86 16.35 13.26
C ILE A 219 -12.73 17.02 14.65
N PHE A 220 -11.70 17.86 14.85
CA PHE A 220 -11.69 18.90 15.89
C PHE A 220 -11.96 20.28 15.25
N GLY A 221 -13.17 20.49 14.75
CA GLY A 221 -13.78 21.83 14.61
C GLY A 221 -13.28 22.80 13.54
N LEU A 222 -12.42 22.44 12.57
CA LEU A 222 -11.94 23.40 11.56
C LEU A 222 -11.73 22.81 10.15
N GLY A 223 -12.64 23.17 9.23
CA GLY A 223 -12.41 23.29 7.77
C GLY A 223 -12.38 22.00 6.93
N LYS A 224 -13.25 21.90 5.92
CA LYS A 224 -13.21 20.85 4.89
C LYS A 224 -11.93 20.98 4.05
N MET A 225 -11.26 19.87 3.74
CA MET A 225 -10.24 19.82 2.68
C MET A 225 -10.89 20.23 1.36
N SER A 226 -10.44 21.34 0.78
CA SER A 226 -10.77 21.72 -0.59
C SER A 226 -9.50 21.62 -1.43
N MET A 227 -9.61 21.04 -2.63
CA MET A 227 -8.49 21.06 -3.55
C MET A 227 -8.46 22.40 -4.25
N VAL A 228 -7.51 23.26 -3.88
CA VAL A 228 -7.27 24.50 -4.62
C VAL A 228 -6.46 24.14 -5.86
N ARG A 229 -7.16 24.01 -6.99
CA ARG A 229 -6.53 24.16 -8.30
C ARG A 229 -6.13 25.63 -8.44
N SER A 230 -4.92 25.92 -8.91
CA SER A 230 -4.57 27.28 -9.37
C SER A 230 -5.54 27.68 -10.48
N PHE A 231 -6.64 28.35 -10.10
CA PHE A 231 -7.70 28.82 -10.98
C PHE A 231 -7.29 30.17 -11.57
N ALA A 232 -6.37 30.14 -12.52
CA ALA A 232 -6.22 31.18 -13.51
C ALA A 232 -6.34 30.53 -14.89
N TRP A 233 -7.51 29.94 -15.18
CA TRP A 233 -7.99 29.70 -16.54
C TRP A 233 -9.42 29.12 -16.52
N TYR A 234 -10.30 29.79 -17.25
CA TYR A 234 -11.68 29.42 -17.62
C TYR A 234 -12.83 29.62 -16.61
N TRP A 235 -13.41 30.80 -16.74
CA TRP A 235 -14.83 31.09 -16.57
C TRP A 235 -15.67 30.39 -17.65
N LYS A 236 -16.96 30.18 -17.33
CA LYS A 236 -18.16 29.97 -18.18
C LYS A 236 -18.62 28.54 -18.56
N LYS A 237 -19.87 28.28 -18.13
CA LYS A 237 -20.88 27.27 -18.53
C LYS A 237 -20.70 25.88 -17.91
N GLY A 238 -21.72 25.24 -17.34
CA GLY A 238 -23.15 25.51 -17.31
C GLY A 238 -23.85 24.61 -16.27
N SER A 239 -25.03 25.06 -15.91
CA SER A 239 -25.98 24.52 -14.94
C SER A 239 -26.74 23.28 -15.44
N LEU A 240 -27.53 22.68 -14.53
CA LEU A 240 -28.48 21.56 -14.66
C LEU A 240 -27.78 20.18 -14.74
N TRP A 241 -28.07 19.21 -13.86
CA TRP A 241 -29.36 18.52 -13.74
C TRP A 241 -29.67 17.98 -12.34
N GLN A 242 -30.98 17.97 -12.06
CA GLN A 242 -31.66 17.54 -10.83
C GLN A 242 -31.74 16.02 -10.65
N TRP A 243 -31.93 15.65 -9.39
CA TRP A 243 -32.24 14.34 -8.85
C TRP A 243 -33.50 13.68 -9.43
N LYS A 244 -33.49 12.34 -9.57
CA LYS A 244 -34.69 11.50 -9.39
C LYS A 244 -34.38 10.38 -8.40
N ARG A 245 -35.16 10.34 -7.33
CA ARG A 245 -35.29 9.21 -6.39
C ARG A 245 -36.00 8.07 -7.13
N VAL A 246 -35.58 6.84 -6.89
CA VAL A 246 -36.38 5.63 -7.17
C VAL A 246 -36.68 5.01 -5.82
N SER A 247 -37.95 4.97 -5.47
CA SER A 247 -38.52 4.19 -4.38
C SER A 247 -38.94 2.82 -4.89
N LYS A 248 -38.67 1.78 -4.10
CA LYS A 248 -39.54 0.63 -3.90
C LYS A 248 -39.54 0.31 -2.41
#